data_AF-A0A453ICR9-F1
#
_entry.id   AF-A0A453ICR9-F1
#
_cell.length_a   1.000
_cell.length_b   1.000
_cell.length_c   1.000
_cell.angle_alpha   90.00
_cell.angle_beta   90.00
_cell.angle_gamma   90.00
#
_symmetry.space_group_name_H-M   'P 1'
#
loop_
_entity.id
_entity.type
_entity.pdbx_description
1 polymer ?
#
loop_
_entity_poly.entity_id
_entity_poly.type
_entity_poly.pdbx_seq_one_letter_code
_entity_poly.pdbx_strand_id
1 'polypeptide(L)'
;LMRFYDWCMVRPLSVEEQKANVQSAVSCNDTKREVTVLNSLFKQADKTFTFDTVFGPKSQQRAIYDHAVAPIVDDVLEGYNCTVFAFGQTGTGKTYTMEGEMMQQVGELPTSAGVMPRAVRHIFDILEAQKADYSMKVTFLELYNEEITDLLASEDQSRFLEDRHKRPTLSLMEDGKGGSVIRGLEEIVVYSPGEIYSLLQHGSTRRRTADTALNMQSR
;
A
#
# COMPACT_ATOMS: atom_id res chain seq x y z
N LEU A 1 -3.14 -18.93 15.03
CA LEU A 1 -4.47 -18.29 14.96
C LEU A 1 -4.33 -17.12 13.99
N MET A 2 -5.14 -17.04 12.93
CA MET A 2 -5.11 -15.89 12.01
C MET A 2 -5.98 -14.77 12.59
N ARG A 3 -5.44 -13.56 12.73
CA ARG A 3 -6.20 -12.38 13.19
C ARG A 3 -6.51 -11.50 11.99
N PHE A 4 -7.73 -10.97 11.95
CA PHE A 4 -8.17 -10.01 10.95
C PHE A 4 -8.55 -8.73 11.67
N TYR A 5 -8.07 -7.60 11.17
CA TYR A 5 -8.45 -6.27 11.62
C TYR A 5 -8.99 -5.50 10.43
N ASP A 6 -10.13 -4.84 10.60
CA ASP A 6 -10.71 -4.02 9.55
C ASP A 6 -10.78 -2.54 9.95
N TRP A 7 -10.40 -1.66 9.03
CA TRP A 7 -10.58 -0.22 9.21
C TRP A 7 -11.19 0.41 7.97
N CYS A 8 -12.06 1.37 8.21
CA CYS A 8 -12.66 2.15 7.14
C CYS A 8 -12.05 3.55 7.13
N MET A 9 -11.52 3.97 5.99
CA MET A 9 -11.04 5.34 5.77
C MET A 9 -11.96 6.04 4.77
N VAL A 10 -12.47 7.20 5.17
CA VAL A 10 -13.27 8.06 4.29
C VAL A 10 -12.43 9.25 3.87
N ARG A 11 -12.19 9.38 2.56
CA ARG A 11 -11.44 10.52 2.01
C ARG A 11 -12.21 11.83 2.15
N PRO A 12 -11.53 12.98 2.25
CA PRO A 12 -12.17 14.27 2.06
C PRO A 12 -12.71 14.42 0.63
N LEU A 13 -13.71 15.29 0.50
CA LEU A 13 -14.18 15.77 -0.80
C LEU A 13 -13.03 16.48 -1.52
N SER A 14 -12.87 16.21 -2.82
CA SER A 14 -11.89 16.88 -3.66
C SER A 14 -12.22 18.37 -3.82
N VAL A 15 -11.25 19.17 -4.27
CA VAL A 15 -11.46 20.60 -4.51
C VAL A 15 -12.54 20.82 -5.57
N GLU A 16 -12.61 19.96 -6.59
CA GLU A 16 -13.63 19.98 -7.63
C GLU A 16 -15.02 19.65 -7.08
N GLU A 17 -15.12 18.62 -6.22
CA GLU A 17 -16.38 18.23 -5.57
C GLU A 17 -16.91 19.32 -4.65
N GLN A 18 -16.01 19.98 -3.90
CA GLN A 18 -16.35 21.12 -3.05
C GLN A 18 -16.87 22.31 -3.89
N LYS A 19 -16.19 22.64 -5.00
CA LYS A 19 -16.60 23.70 -5.93
C LYS A 19 -17.95 23.39 -6.60
N ALA A 20 -18.20 22.13 -6.90
CA ALA A 20 -19.48 21.65 -7.44
C ALA A 20 -20.57 21.51 -6.36
N ASN A 21 -20.29 21.86 -5.10
CA ASN A 21 -21.20 21.78 -3.96
C ASN A 21 -21.79 20.37 -3.76
N VAL A 22 -21.00 19.34 -4.08
CA VAL A 22 -21.35 17.94 -3.88
C VAL A 22 -21.48 17.68 -2.39
N GLN A 23 -22.60 17.07 -1.99
CA GLN A 23 -22.83 16.68 -0.60
C GLN A 23 -22.13 15.34 -0.32
N SER A 24 -21.57 15.19 0.88
CA SER A 24 -21.00 13.90 1.28
C SER A 24 -22.09 12.83 1.30
N ALA A 25 -21.84 11.71 0.61
CA ALA A 25 -22.73 10.55 0.62
C ALA A 25 -22.55 9.68 1.88
N VAL A 26 -21.58 10.01 2.74
CA VAL A 26 -21.25 9.26 3.94
C VAL A 26 -21.02 10.20 5.15
N SER A 27 -21.38 9.71 6.33
CA SER A 27 -21.07 10.31 7.61
C SER A 27 -20.24 9.34 8.45
N CYS A 28 -19.20 9.84 9.11
CA CYS A 28 -18.31 9.04 9.95
C CYS A 28 -18.55 9.38 11.42
N ASN A 29 -18.57 8.37 12.28
CA ASN A 29 -18.51 8.53 13.72
C ASN A 29 -17.37 7.67 14.28
N ASP A 30 -16.20 8.29 14.40
CA ASP A 30 -14.96 7.63 14.82
C ASP A 30 -15.10 7.04 16.23
N THR A 31 -15.79 7.74 17.15
CA THR A 31 -16.05 7.27 18.53
C THR A 31 -16.90 6.01 18.57
N LYS A 32 -17.92 5.93 17.71
CA LYS A 32 -18.80 4.75 17.60
C LYS A 32 -18.25 3.69 16.65
N ARG A 33 -17.18 4.01 15.91
CA ARG A 33 -16.62 3.19 14.83
C ARG A 33 -17.66 2.85 13.76
N GLU A 34 -18.46 3.85 13.42
CA GLU A 34 -19.58 3.73 12.47
C GLU A 34 -19.35 4.58 11.22
N VAL A 35 -19.70 4.02 10.06
CA VAL A 35 -19.86 4.76 8.80
C VAL A 35 -21.30 4.60 8.33
N THR A 36 -21.99 5.73 8.16
CA THR A 36 -23.37 5.77 7.70
C THR A 36 -23.45 6.29 6.28
N VAL A 37 -24.07 5.53 5.38
CA VAL A 37 -24.42 5.96 4.03
C VAL A 37 -25.68 6.80 4.09
N LEU A 38 -25.62 7.98 3.48
CA LEU A 38 -26.70 8.95 3.46
C LEU A 38 -27.48 8.85 2.14
N ASN A 39 -28.80 8.79 2.22
CA ASN A 39 -29.64 8.90 1.04
C ASN A 39 -29.74 10.36 0.60
N SER A 40 -29.17 10.67 -0.57
CA SER A 40 -29.09 12.01 -1.14
C SER A 40 -30.46 12.64 -1.45
N LEU A 41 -31.51 11.85 -1.62
CA LEU A 41 -32.87 12.35 -1.91
C LEU A 41 -33.62 12.82 -0.66
N PHE A 42 -33.36 12.20 0.50
CA PHE A 42 -34.15 12.43 1.72
C PHE A 42 -33.33 12.89 2.94
N LYS A 43 -32.00 13.06 2.80
CA LYS A 43 -31.08 13.36 3.91
C LYS A 43 -31.26 12.41 5.12
N GLN A 44 -31.70 11.19 4.85
CA GLN A 44 -31.93 10.17 5.86
C GLN A 44 -30.80 9.13 5.80
N ALA A 45 -30.43 8.60 6.96
CA ALA A 45 -29.51 7.47 7.04
C ALA A 45 -30.15 6.25 6.34
N ASP A 46 -29.44 5.69 5.36
CA ASP A 46 -29.88 4.48 4.65
C ASP A 46 -29.33 3.24 5.36
N LYS A 47 -28.00 3.16 5.49
CA LYS A 47 -27.31 2.02 6.10
C LYS A 47 -26.15 2.49 6.97
N THR A 48 -25.93 1.80 8.09
CA THR A 48 -24.79 2.03 8.97
C THR A 48 -23.97 0.75 9.08
N PHE A 49 -22.65 0.91 8.96
CA PHE A 49 -21.67 -0.17 9.05
C PHE A 49 -20.71 0.11 10.21
N THR A 50 -20.33 -0.93 10.94
CA THR A 50 -19.38 -0.87 12.04
C THR A 50 -18.07 -1.56 11.66
N PHE A 51 -16.94 -1.00 12.09
CA PHE A 51 -15.59 -1.53 11.83
C PHE A 51 -14.78 -1.58 13.13
N ASP A 52 -13.61 -2.22 13.14
CA ASP A 52 -12.71 -2.14 14.29
C ASP A 52 -12.19 -0.73 14.52
N THR A 53 -11.95 0.03 13.43
CA THR A 53 -11.59 1.46 13.47
C THR A 53 -12.18 2.23 12.28
N VAL A 54 -12.63 3.46 12.52
CA VAL A 54 -13.08 4.39 11.47
C VAL A 54 -12.21 5.64 11.48
N PHE A 55 -11.70 6.01 10.32
CA PHE A 55 -10.94 7.23 10.08
C PHE A 55 -11.75 8.16 9.18
N GLY A 56 -12.26 9.24 9.76
CA GLY A 56 -12.96 10.27 9.01
C GLY A 56 -12.06 11.12 8.10
N PRO A 57 -12.66 12.03 7.31
CA PRO A 57 -11.94 12.88 6.34
C PRO A 57 -10.84 13.80 6.91
N LYS A 58 -10.83 14.01 8.22
CA LYS A 58 -9.86 14.87 8.92
C LYS A 58 -8.69 14.07 9.52
N SER A 59 -8.74 12.75 9.43
CA SER A 59 -7.71 11.88 9.96
C SER A 59 -6.40 12.07 9.20
N GLN A 60 -5.31 12.15 9.96
CA GLN A 60 -3.97 12.30 9.41
C GLN A 60 -3.33 10.93 9.18
N GLN A 61 -2.42 10.84 8.21
CA GLN A 61 -1.66 9.62 7.92
C GLN A 61 -0.97 9.03 9.16
N ARG A 62 -0.47 9.90 10.04
CA ARG A 62 0.15 9.49 11.29
C ARG A 62 -0.83 8.75 12.21
N ALA A 63 -2.04 9.28 12.40
CA ALA A 63 -3.05 8.65 13.24
C ALA A 63 -3.51 7.31 12.66
N ILE A 64 -3.64 7.21 11.33
CA ILE A 64 -3.95 5.95 10.64
C ILE A 64 -2.88 4.91 10.93
N TYR A 65 -1.61 5.28 10.76
CA TYR A 65 -0.48 4.40 11.03
C TYR A 65 -0.46 3.94 12.49
N ASP A 66 -0.50 4.88 13.44
CA ASP A 66 -0.34 4.58 14.88
C ASP A 66 -1.45 3.64 15.38
N HIS A 67 -2.69 3.75 14.88
CA HIS A 67 -3.80 2.92 15.34
C HIS A 67 -3.98 1.62 14.56
N ALA A 68 -3.77 1.63 13.24
CA ALA A 68 -4.10 0.47 12.40
C ALA A 68 -2.88 -0.38 12.02
N VAL A 69 -1.70 0.20 11.89
CA VAL A 69 -0.53 -0.47 11.29
C VAL A 69 0.62 -0.67 12.27
N ALA A 70 0.83 0.23 13.23
CA ALA A 70 1.87 0.05 14.24
C ALA A 70 1.75 -1.27 15.02
N PRO A 71 0.56 -1.70 15.50
CA PRO A 71 0.41 -2.99 16.17
C PRO A 71 0.74 -4.19 15.25
N ILE A 72 0.52 -4.05 13.94
CA ILE A 72 0.87 -5.08 12.96
C ILE A 72 2.38 -5.17 12.79
N VAL A 73 3.09 -4.03 12.83
CA VAL A 73 4.55 -4.01 12.80
C VAL A 73 5.13 -4.68 14.05
N ASP A 74 4.52 -4.45 15.21
CA ASP A 74 4.91 -5.12 16.46
C ASP A 74 4.74 -6.64 16.33
N ASP A 75 3.60 -7.12 15.80
CA ASP A 75 3.39 -8.54 15.50
C ASP A 75 4.46 -9.10 14.54
N VAL A 76 4.86 -8.36 13.50
CA VAL A 76 5.94 -8.77 12.57
C VAL A 76 7.27 -8.95 13.31
N LEU A 77 7.60 -8.04 14.23
CA LEU A 77 8.83 -8.09 15.02
C LEU A 77 8.82 -9.23 16.06
N GLU A 78 7.64 -9.69 16.47
CA GLU A 78 7.46 -10.91 17.25
C GLU A 78 7.55 -12.22 16.42
N GLY A 79 7.68 -12.10 15.10
CA GLY A 79 7.86 -13.23 14.17
C GLY A 79 6.58 -13.72 13.52
N TYR A 80 5.51 -12.91 13.51
CA TYR A 80 4.28 -13.22 12.79
C TYR A 80 4.32 -12.77 11.33
N ASN A 81 3.66 -13.53 10.45
CA ASN A 81 3.43 -13.10 9.06
C ASN A 81 2.18 -12.23 9.00
N CYS A 82 2.35 -10.99 8.51
CA CYS A 82 1.28 -10.01 8.46
C CYS A 82 1.08 -9.49 7.02
N THR A 83 -0.17 -9.18 6.68
CA THR A 83 -0.55 -8.64 5.38
C THR A 83 -1.47 -7.44 5.57
N VAL A 84 -1.14 -6.33 4.93
CA VAL A 84 -1.98 -5.12 4.86
C VAL A 84 -2.35 -4.87 3.41
N PHE A 85 -3.64 -4.74 3.12
CA PHE A 85 -4.14 -4.37 1.80
C PHE A 85 -5.17 -3.26 1.92
N ALA A 86 -5.21 -2.38 0.92
CA ALA A 86 -6.20 -1.32 0.81
C ALA A 86 -7.21 -1.66 -0.29
N PHE A 87 -8.51 -1.60 0.03
CA PHE A 87 -9.59 -1.89 -0.90
C PHE A 87 -10.56 -0.70 -1.03
N GLY A 88 -11.13 -0.52 -2.21
CA GLY A 88 -12.05 0.59 -2.51
C GLY A 88 -12.05 0.98 -3.98
N GLN A 89 -12.98 1.86 -4.38
CA GLN A 89 -13.11 2.34 -5.75
C GLN A 89 -11.87 3.14 -6.21
N THR A 90 -11.64 3.24 -7.52
CA THR A 90 -10.62 4.15 -8.08
C THR A 90 -10.85 5.59 -7.57
N GLY A 91 -9.77 6.27 -7.17
CA GLY A 91 -9.84 7.64 -6.65
C GLY A 91 -10.26 7.77 -5.18
N THR A 92 -10.45 6.67 -4.42
CA THR A 92 -10.79 6.75 -2.98
C THR A 92 -9.58 6.90 -2.06
N GLY A 93 -8.37 6.98 -2.60
CA GLY A 93 -7.16 7.23 -1.81
C GLY A 93 -6.37 5.99 -1.39
N LYS A 94 -6.62 4.80 -1.95
CA LYS A 94 -5.84 3.58 -1.65
C LYS A 94 -4.31 3.78 -1.74
N THR A 95 -3.84 4.31 -2.86
CA THR A 95 -2.41 4.61 -3.09
C THR A 95 -1.91 5.69 -2.12
N TYR A 96 -2.75 6.68 -1.81
CA TYR A 96 -2.42 7.70 -0.82
C TYR A 96 -2.28 7.10 0.59
N THR A 97 -3.13 6.16 1.00
CA THR A 97 -3.00 5.48 2.29
C THR A 97 -1.71 4.66 2.35
N MET A 98 -1.42 3.87 1.31
CA MET A 98 -0.27 2.96 1.29
C MET A 98 1.06 3.71 1.14
N GLU A 99 1.19 4.52 0.10
CA GLU A 99 2.44 5.19 -0.28
C GLU A 99 2.49 6.63 0.29
N GLY A 100 1.36 7.34 0.23
CA GLY A 100 1.28 8.77 0.57
C GLY A 100 2.03 9.63 -0.43
N GLU A 101 2.43 10.83 0.00
CA GLU A 101 3.35 11.64 -0.80
C GLU A 101 4.76 11.10 -0.64
N MET A 102 5.43 10.87 -1.77
CA MET A 102 6.80 10.36 -1.79
C MET A 102 7.79 11.38 -1.22
N MET A 103 8.80 10.84 -0.56
CA MET A 103 9.86 11.59 0.10
C MET A 103 10.64 12.44 -0.93
N GLN A 104 10.74 13.74 -0.66
CA GLN A 104 11.49 14.69 -1.51
C GLN A 104 12.89 14.95 -0.97
N GLN A 105 13.17 14.61 0.30
CA GLN A 105 14.41 14.92 1.01
C GLN A 105 14.85 13.73 1.88
N VAL A 106 16.16 13.48 1.93
CA VAL A 106 16.76 12.36 2.69
C VAL A 106 16.73 12.67 4.19
N GLY A 107 16.08 11.83 4.99
CA GLY A 107 16.21 11.83 6.46
C GLY A 107 14.89 11.84 7.24
N GLU A 108 13.87 12.56 6.78
CA GLU A 108 12.59 12.69 7.50
C GLU A 108 11.38 12.35 6.61
N LEU A 109 10.44 11.58 7.19
CA LEU A 109 9.20 11.24 6.51
C LEU A 109 8.24 12.44 6.52
N PRO A 110 7.68 12.82 5.36
CA PRO A 110 6.69 13.88 5.33
C PRO A 110 5.46 13.52 6.17
N THR A 111 4.74 14.52 6.65
CA THR A 111 3.47 14.33 7.38
C THR A 111 2.43 13.58 6.53
N SER A 112 2.52 13.72 5.21
CA SER A 112 1.69 13.06 4.21
C SER A 112 2.18 11.65 3.81
N ALA A 113 3.32 11.17 4.33
CA ALA A 113 3.81 9.82 4.07
C ALA A 113 2.77 8.77 4.51
N GLY A 114 2.55 7.77 3.65
CA GLY A 114 1.58 6.69 3.89
C GLY A 114 2.05 5.69 4.95
N VAL A 115 1.28 4.62 5.10
CA VAL A 115 1.54 3.59 6.12
C VAL A 115 2.79 2.77 5.81
N MET A 116 3.10 2.55 4.52
CA MET A 116 4.21 1.69 4.10
C MET A 116 5.59 2.30 4.41
N PRO A 117 5.91 3.56 4.06
CA PRO A 117 7.20 4.15 4.44
C PRO A 117 7.36 4.35 5.95
N ARG A 118 6.25 4.54 6.69
CA ARG A 118 6.24 4.59 8.17
C ARG A 118 6.54 3.22 8.78
N ALA A 119 5.93 2.15 8.26
CA ALA A 119 6.20 0.79 8.70
C ALA A 119 7.67 0.43 8.53
N VAL A 120 8.24 0.74 7.36
CA VAL A 120 9.68 0.58 7.09
C VAL A 120 10.51 1.29 8.15
N ARG A 121 10.26 2.58 8.39
CA ARG A 121 10.99 3.37 9.40
C ARG A 121 10.91 2.73 10.78
N HIS A 122 9.70 2.36 11.21
CA HIS A 122 9.45 1.78 12.52
C HIS A 122 10.19 0.45 12.74
N ILE A 123 10.19 -0.43 11.73
CA ILE A 123 10.92 -1.71 11.78
C ILE A 123 12.41 -1.45 12.00
N PHE A 124 13.02 -0.57 11.19
CA PHE A 124 14.45 -0.24 11.36
C PHE A 124 14.74 0.41 12.71
N ASP A 125 13.94 1.38 13.14
CA ASP A 125 14.14 2.06 14.42
C ASP A 125 14.13 1.07 15.60
N ILE A 126 13.24 0.06 15.59
CA ILE A 126 13.23 -0.98 16.64
C ILE A 126 14.46 -1.90 16.54
N LEU A 127 14.78 -2.41 15.35
CA LEU A 127 15.90 -3.33 15.15
C LEU A 127 17.25 -2.68 15.55
N GLU A 128 17.45 -1.42 15.18
CA GLU A 128 18.61 -0.62 15.56
C GLU A 128 18.68 -0.37 17.07
N ALA A 129 17.55 0.02 17.69
CA ALA A 129 17.47 0.25 19.13
C ALA A 129 17.78 -1.02 19.95
N GLN A 130 17.35 -2.18 19.45
CA GLN A 130 17.62 -3.49 20.07
C GLN A 130 19.02 -4.02 19.76
N LYS A 131 19.77 -3.40 18.84
CA LYS A 131 21.02 -3.92 18.30
C LYS A 131 20.87 -5.37 17.81
N ALA A 132 19.74 -5.65 17.18
CA ALA A 132 19.42 -6.98 16.67
C ALA A 132 20.35 -7.32 15.51
N ASP A 133 20.68 -8.61 15.36
CA ASP A 133 21.27 -9.13 14.13
C ASP A 133 20.12 -9.49 13.18
N TYR A 134 20.05 -8.82 12.03
CA TYR A 134 18.95 -8.99 11.08
C TYR A 134 19.44 -8.91 9.63
N SER A 135 18.68 -9.56 8.75
CA SER A 135 18.80 -9.40 7.29
C SER A 135 17.43 -9.07 6.73
N MET A 136 17.31 -7.94 6.04
CA MET A 136 16.07 -7.51 5.41
C MET A 136 16.17 -7.66 3.90
N LYS A 137 15.11 -8.19 3.31
CA LYS A 137 14.95 -8.32 1.87
C LYS A 137 13.64 -7.70 1.43
N VAL A 138 13.63 -7.10 0.25
CA VAL A 138 12.45 -6.47 -0.33
C VAL A 138 12.22 -7.02 -1.72
N THR A 139 10.96 -7.31 -2.02
CA THR A 139 10.44 -7.57 -3.36
C THR A 139 9.36 -6.55 -3.67
N PHE A 140 9.20 -6.16 -4.93
CA PHE A 140 8.12 -5.27 -5.35
C PHE A 140 7.59 -5.70 -6.72
N LEU A 141 6.31 -6.04 -6.77
CA LEU A 141 5.66 -6.55 -7.97
C LEU A 141 4.36 -5.81 -8.24
N GLU A 142 3.92 -5.92 -9.48
CA GLU A 142 2.59 -5.56 -9.93
C GLU A 142 1.85 -6.80 -10.42
N LEU A 143 0.57 -6.89 -10.09
CA LEU A 143 -0.36 -7.84 -10.68
C LEU A 143 -1.37 -7.04 -11.49
N TYR A 144 -1.32 -7.16 -12.81
CA TYR A 144 -2.21 -6.46 -13.73
C TYR A 144 -2.70 -7.44 -14.79
N ASN A 145 -4.02 -7.53 -14.96
CA ASN A 145 -4.65 -8.44 -15.93
C ASN A 145 -4.16 -9.90 -15.80
N GLU A 146 -4.08 -10.41 -14.57
CA GLU A 146 -3.52 -11.75 -14.23
C GLU A 146 -2.04 -11.95 -14.63
N GLU A 147 -1.35 -10.91 -15.07
CA GLU A 147 0.09 -10.94 -15.34
C GLU A 147 0.87 -10.33 -14.18
N ILE A 148 1.89 -11.05 -13.73
CA ILE A 148 2.82 -10.60 -12.69
C ILE A 148 3.99 -9.91 -13.39
N THR A 149 4.31 -8.70 -12.95
CA THR A 149 5.48 -7.94 -13.39
C THR A 149 6.36 -7.60 -12.19
N ASP A 150 7.65 -7.92 -12.28
CA ASP A 150 8.65 -7.52 -11.28
C ASP A 150 9.02 -6.04 -11.50
N LEU A 151 8.77 -5.21 -10.48
CA LEU A 151 9.04 -3.77 -10.53
C LEU A 151 10.50 -3.44 -10.17
N LEU A 152 11.25 -4.37 -9.58
CA LEU A 152 12.66 -4.20 -9.20
C LEU A 152 13.64 -4.80 -10.21
N ALA A 153 13.19 -5.67 -11.12
CA ALA A 153 13.97 -6.33 -12.17
C ALA A 153 15.11 -5.45 -12.76
N SER A 154 16.37 -5.88 -12.72
CA SER A 154 17.47 -5.08 -13.28
C SER A 154 17.27 -4.67 -14.76
N GLU A 155 17.79 -3.50 -15.17
CA GLU A 155 17.66 -3.02 -16.56
C GLU A 155 18.27 -3.99 -17.58
N ASP A 156 19.33 -4.71 -17.21
CA ASP A 156 19.93 -5.72 -18.09
C ASP A 156 18.95 -6.84 -18.40
N GLN A 157 18.17 -7.30 -17.41
CA GLN A 157 17.08 -8.23 -17.67
C GLN A 157 16.03 -7.62 -18.60
N SER A 158 15.75 -6.31 -18.47
CA SER A 158 14.75 -5.60 -19.29
C SER A 158 15.12 -5.42 -20.76
N ARG A 159 16.42 -5.29 -21.08
CA ARG A 159 16.94 -5.11 -22.45
C ARG A 159 17.02 -6.42 -23.23
N PHE A 160 17.09 -7.56 -22.56
CA PHE A 160 16.93 -8.87 -23.20
C PHE A 160 15.45 -9.26 -23.45
N LEU A 161 14.48 -8.40 -23.06
CA LEU A 161 13.03 -8.65 -23.21
C LEU A 161 12.42 -8.21 -24.55
N GLU A 162 13.22 -7.72 -25.52
CA GLU A 162 12.71 -7.52 -26.89
C GLU A 162 12.32 -8.85 -27.56
N ASP A 163 12.85 -9.96 -27.06
CA ASP A 163 12.40 -11.31 -27.41
C ASP A 163 11.52 -11.88 -26.29
N ARG A 164 10.21 -12.00 -26.54
CA ARG A 164 9.21 -12.52 -25.57
C ARG A 164 9.59 -13.89 -24.97
N HIS A 165 10.49 -14.64 -25.61
CA HIS A 165 10.93 -15.96 -25.19
C HIS A 165 12.02 -15.97 -24.09
N LYS A 166 12.58 -14.81 -23.71
CA LYS A 166 13.65 -14.70 -22.68
C LYS A 166 13.26 -13.99 -21.39
N ARG A 167 11.98 -13.59 -21.23
CA ARG A 167 11.53 -13.07 -19.93
C ARG A 167 11.71 -14.17 -18.87
N PRO A 168 12.31 -13.90 -17.70
CA PRO A 168 12.14 -14.80 -16.56
C PRO A 168 10.64 -14.95 -16.33
N THR A 169 10.10 -16.14 -16.57
CA THR A 169 8.67 -16.38 -16.41
C THR A 169 8.35 -16.38 -14.93
N LEU A 170 7.88 -15.23 -14.43
CA LEU A 170 7.32 -15.14 -13.08
C LEU A 170 6.18 -16.15 -13.01
N SER A 171 6.36 -17.16 -12.17
CA SER A 171 5.45 -18.29 -12.09
C SER A 171 4.99 -18.45 -10.66
N LEU A 172 3.67 -18.34 -10.48
CA LEU A 172 3.02 -18.65 -9.22
C LEU A 172 3.03 -20.17 -9.05
N MET A 173 3.63 -20.63 -7.95
CA MET A 173 3.71 -22.04 -7.61
C MET A 173 3.22 -22.24 -6.17
N GLU A 174 2.62 -23.40 -5.90
CA GLU A 174 2.42 -23.82 -4.52
C GLU A 174 3.74 -24.30 -3.94
N ASP A 175 4.05 -23.88 -2.71
CA ASP A 175 5.07 -24.53 -1.91
C ASP A 175 4.54 -25.90 -1.44
N GLY A 176 5.46 -26.80 -1.08
CA GLY A 176 5.09 -28.13 -0.58
C GLY A 176 4.35 -28.14 0.77
N LYS A 177 3.94 -26.97 1.29
CA LYS A 177 3.21 -26.77 2.53
C LYS A 177 1.86 -26.04 2.30
N GLY A 178 1.46 -25.82 1.04
CA GLY A 178 0.20 -25.18 0.67
C GLY A 178 0.23 -23.64 0.67
N GLY A 179 1.40 -23.02 0.83
CA GLY A 179 1.61 -21.59 0.56
C GLY A 179 1.83 -21.31 -0.92
N SER A 180 1.75 -20.05 -1.36
CA SER A 180 2.06 -19.67 -2.74
C SER A 180 3.38 -18.90 -2.81
N VAL A 181 4.22 -19.22 -3.79
CA VAL A 181 5.53 -18.60 -4.03
C VAL A 181 5.64 -18.19 -5.48
N ILE A 182 6.17 -17.00 -5.74
CA ILE A 182 6.45 -16.51 -7.08
C ILE A 182 7.92 -16.79 -7.39
N ARG A 183 8.19 -17.68 -8.35
CA ARG A 183 9.57 -17.95 -8.78
C ARG A 183 10.06 -16.89 -9.75
N GLY A 184 11.34 -16.52 -9.62
CA GLY A 184 12.01 -15.56 -10.50
C GLY A 184 11.82 -14.10 -10.11
N LEU A 185 11.13 -13.82 -9.00
CA LEU A 185 10.99 -12.47 -8.45
C LEU A 185 12.30 -12.02 -7.79
N GLU A 186 12.74 -10.81 -8.08
CA GLU A 186 13.99 -10.25 -7.54
C GLU A 186 13.83 -9.89 -6.05
N GLU A 187 14.67 -10.52 -5.21
CA GLU A 187 14.82 -10.22 -3.79
C GLU A 187 16.06 -9.37 -3.55
N ILE A 188 15.87 -8.09 -3.21
CA ILE A 188 16.98 -7.17 -2.95
C ILE A 188 17.23 -7.09 -1.45
N VAL A 189 18.46 -7.38 -1.03
CA VAL A 189 18.91 -7.17 0.35
C VAL A 189 19.09 -5.67 0.58
N VAL A 190 18.54 -5.18 1.69
CA VAL A 190 18.56 -3.76 2.05
C VAL A 190 19.14 -3.56 3.44
N TYR A 191 19.87 -2.46 3.62
CA TYR A 191 20.59 -2.14 4.85
C TYR A 191 20.11 -0.85 5.52
N SER A 192 19.25 -0.08 4.85
CA SER A 192 18.69 1.15 5.43
C SER A 192 17.27 1.45 4.94
N PRO A 193 16.48 2.24 5.68
CA PRO A 193 15.18 2.72 5.20
C PRO A 193 15.29 3.47 3.86
N GLY A 194 16.38 4.22 3.65
CA GLY A 194 16.61 5.02 2.45
C GLY A 194 16.76 4.18 1.18
N GLU A 195 17.35 2.99 1.29
CA GLU A 195 17.42 2.04 0.17
C GLU A 195 16.03 1.56 -0.24
N ILE A 196 15.17 1.21 0.73
CA ILE A 196 13.79 0.82 0.46
C ILE A 196 13.01 1.95 -0.18
N TYR A 197 13.17 3.19 0.29
CA TYR A 197 12.49 4.34 -0.32
C TYR A 197 12.91 4.55 -1.77
N SER A 198 14.20 4.35 -2.08
CA SER A 198 14.72 4.42 -3.44
C SER A 198 14.12 3.32 -4.33
N LEU A 199 14.03 2.08 -3.82
CA LEU A 199 13.40 0.96 -4.52
C LEU A 199 11.91 1.21 -4.79
N LEU A 200 11.18 1.76 -3.81
CA LEU A 200 9.77 2.12 -3.97
C LEU A 200 9.57 3.20 -5.03
N GLN A 201 10.43 4.23 -5.05
CA GLN A 201 10.38 5.29 -6.06
C GLN A 201 10.69 4.76 -7.47
N HIS A 202 11.69 3.89 -7.57
CA HIS A 202 12.05 3.20 -8.83
C HIS A 202 10.90 2.34 -9.35
N GLY A 203 10.35 1.47 -8.50
CA GLY A 203 9.22 0.62 -8.87
C GLY A 203 7.95 1.40 -9.22
N SER A 204 7.66 2.50 -8.51
CA SER A 204 6.53 3.39 -8.81
C SER A 204 6.67 4.06 -10.18
N THR A 205 7.90 4.42 -10.58
CA THR A 205 8.18 4.99 -11.90
C THR A 205 7.92 3.97 -13.00
N ARG A 206 8.34 2.72 -12.80
CA ARG A 206 8.10 1.63 -13.76
C ARG A 206 6.62 1.29 -13.91
N ARG A 207 5.88 1.28 -12.81
CA ARG A 207 4.42 1.12 -12.82
C ARG A 207 3.74 2.12 -13.76
N ARG A 208 4.07 3.42 -13.62
CA ARG A 208 3.51 4.48 -14.47
C ARG A 208 3.89 4.35 -15.96
N THR A 209 5.13 3.94 -16.23
CA THR A 209 5.59 3.72 -17.61
C THR A 209 4.84 2.53 -18.24
N ALA A 210 4.60 1.46 -17.48
CA ALA A 210 3.81 0.31 -17.93
C ALA A 210 2.35 0.71 -18.22
N ASP A 211 1.69 1.46 -17.33
CA ASP A 211 0.34 1.99 -17.56
C ASP A 211 0.26 2.78 -18.87
N THR A 212 1.25 3.65 -19.12
CA THR A 212 1.28 4.52 -20.30
C THR A 212 1.52 3.72 -21.59
N ALA A 213 2.41 2.73 -21.55
CA ALA A 213 2.73 1.87 -22.70
C ALA A 213 1.58 0.92 -23.08
N LEU A 214 0.92 0.31 -22.09
CA LEU A 214 -0.22 -0.58 -22.31
C LEU A 214 -1.45 0.18 -22.84
N ASN A 215 -1.67 1.41 -22.36
CA ASN A 215 -2.71 2.29 -22.90
C ASN A 215 -2.44 2.75 -24.34
N MET A 216 -1.16 2.88 -24.73
CA MET A 216 -0.78 3.20 -26.12
C MET A 216 -0.91 2.02 -27.08
N GLN A 217 -0.70 0.78 -26.63
CA GLN A 217 -0.90 -0.42 -27.46
C GLN A 217 -2.38 -0.83 -27.62
N SER A 218 -3.27 -0.24 -26.82
CA SER A 218 -4.72 -0.53 -26.83
C SER A 218 -5.54 0.45 -27.68
N ARG A 219 -4.89 1.23 -28.57
CA ARG A 219 -5.55 2.16 -29.52
C ARG A 219 -5.29 1.79 -30.97
#